data_AF-A0A658NN09-F1
#
_entry.id   AF-A0A658NN09-F1
#
_cell.length_a   1.000
_cell.length_b   1.000
_cell.length_c   1.000
_cell.angle_alpha   90.00
_cell.angle_beta   90.00
_cell.angle_gamma   90.00
#
_symmetry.space_group_name_H-M   'P 1'
#
loop_
_entity.id
_entity.type
_entity.pdbx_description
1 polymer ?
#
loop_
_entity_poly.entity_id
_entity_poly.type
_entity_poly.pdbx_seq_one_letter_code
_entity_poly.pdbx_strand_id
1 'polypeptide(L)'
;LVAVDPANGELTAMVGGRSYGTTQFNRAANARRQPGSAFKPFVLLAARSEAAAGRGQTTLSTIVSGAPVSFKTPQGLWTPQNFEGK
;
A
#
# COMPACT_ATOMS: atom_id res chain seq x y z
N LEU A 1 -14.74 -2.54 -7.29
CA LEU A 1 -14.54 -3.65 -6.33
C LEU A 1 -14.00 -4.84 -7.09
N VAL A 2 -13.06 -5.58 -6.50
CA VAL A 2 -12.60 -6.88 -6.97
C VAL A 2 -12.53 -7.77 -5.72
N ALA A 3 -13.03 -9.00 -5.82
CA ALA A 3 -12.86 -10.04 -4.82
C ALA A 3 -12.21 -11.25 -5.49
N VAL A 4 -11.21 -11.82 -4.80
CA VAL A 4 -10.45 -12.99 -5.25
C VAL A 4 -10.38 -14.02 -4.14
N ASP A 5 -10.38 -15.30 -4.51
CA ASP A 5 -9.95 -16.36 -3.62
C ASP A 5 -8.41 -16.31 -3.49
N PRO A 6 -7.86 -16.10 -2.29
CA PRO A 6 -6.41 -15.98 -2.10
C PRO A 6 -5.65 -17.31 -2.27
N ALA A 7 -6.31 -18.46 -2.21
CA ALA A 7 -5.68 -19.77 -2.33
C ALA A 7 -5.39 -20.15 -3.78
N ASN A 8 -6.27 -19.80 -4.71
CA ASN A 8 -6.17 -20.20 -6.13
C ASN A 8 -6.18 -19.00 -7.12
N GLY A 9 -6.48 -17.78 -6.65
CA GLY A 9 -6.53 -16.57 -7.47
C GLY A 9 -7.82 -16.39 -8.28
N GLU A 10 -8.85 -17.22 -8.09
CA GLU A 10 -10.12 -17.09 -8.80
C GLU A 10 -10.84 -15.78 -8.47
N LEU A 11 -11.41 -15.14 -9.50
CA LEU A 11 -12.24 -13.95 -9.34
C LEU A 11 -13.65 -14.36 -8.91
N THR A 12 -14.04 -14.02 -7.69
CA THR A 12 -15.39 -14.30 -7.16
C THR A 12 -16.37 -13.16 -7.42
N ALA A 13 -15.88 -11.93 -7.54
CA ALA A 13 -16.68 -10.77 -7.94
C ALA A 13 -15.84 -9.65 -8.55
N MET A 14 -16.41 -8.92 -9.52
CA MET A 14 -15.81 -7.69 -10.08
C MET A 14 -16.89 -6.65 -10.40
N VAL A 15 -16.71 -5.42 -9.90
CA VAL A 15 -17.59 -4.28 -10.18
C VAL A 15 -16.75 -3.12 -10.68
N GLY A 16 -16.87 -2.80 -11.97
CA GLY A 16 -16.10 -1.77 -12.67
C GLY A 16 -16.66 -0.35 -12.57
N GLY A 17 -17.90 -0.17 -12.12
CA GLY A 17 -18.55 1.14 -12.01
C GLY A 17 -19.95 1.03 -11.41
N ARG A 18 -20.56 2.18 -11.11
CA ARG A 18 -21.90 2.25 -10.49
C ARG A 18 -23.02 1.84 -11.46
N SER A 19 -22.90 2.20 -12.74
CA SER A 19 -23.87 1.88 -13.79
C SER A 19 -23.14 1.61 -15.09
N TYR A 20 -23.33 0.41 -15.63
CA TYR A 20 -22.75 0.02 -16.92
C TYR A 20 -23.39 0.78 -18.08
N GLY A 21 -24.69 1.09 -17.99
CA GLY A 21 -25.41 1.87 -19.00
C GLY A 21 -24.94 3.33 -19.10
N THR A 22 -24.36 3.89 -18.02
CA THR A 22 -23.75 5.22 -18.05
C THR A 22 -22.33 5.19 -18.59
N THR A 23 -21.54 4.18 -18.23
CA THR A 23 -20.18 4.01 -18.73
C THR A 23 -19.73 2.57 -18.61
N GLN A 24 -19.13 2.07 -19.68
CA GLN A 24 -18.56 0.72 -19.73
C GLN A 24 -17.10 0.66 -19.30
N PHE A 25 -16.50 1.81 -18.92
CA PHE A 25 -15.11 1.84 -18.45
C PHE A 25 -14.97 1.07 -17.13
N ASN A 26 -14.18 0.00 -17.17
CA ASN A 26 -13.96 -0.87 -16.03
C ASN A 26 -12.87 -0.29 -15.11
N ARG A 27 -13.28 0.44 -14.07
CA ARG A 27 -12.35 1.01 -13.08
C ARG A 27 -11.63 -0.05 -12.27
N ALA A 28 -12.19 -1.25 -12.12
CA ALA A 28 -11.56 -2.32 -11.35
C ALA A 28 -10.31 -2.88 -12.06
N ALA A 29 -10.28 -2.86 -13.39
CA ALA A 29 -9.16 -3.39 -14.18
C ALA A 29 -8.27 -2.29 -14.79
N ASN A 30 -8.84 -1.16 -15.18
CA ASN A 30 -8.16 -0.19 -16.04
C ASN A 30 -7.85 1.16 -15.37
N ALA A 31 -8.45 1.47 -14.22
CA ALA A 31 -8.19 2.76 -13.58
C ALA A 31 -6.87 2.73 -12.80
N ARG A 32 -5.86 3.49 -13.28
CA ARG A 32 -4.62 3.74 -12.53
C ARG A 32 -4.86 4.84 -11.49
N ARG A 33 -4.58 4.52 -10.23
CA ARG A 33 -4.74 5.44 -9.08
C ARG A 33 -3.59 5.24 -8.10
N GLN A 34 -3.26 6.29 -7.35
CA GLN A 34 -2.35 6.17 -6.23
C GLN A 34 -3.02 5.36 -5.11
N PRO A 35 -2.36 4.32 -4.57
CA PRO A 35 -2.93 3.50 -3.49
C PRO A 35 -2.89 4.22 -2.13
N GLY A 36 -2.01 5.21 -1.96
CA GLY A 36 -1.80 5.89 -0.68
C GLY A 36 -1.37 4.92 0.42
N SER A 37 -1.93 5.09 1.63
CA SER A 37 -1.60 4.27 2.81
C SER A 37 -1.87 2.77 2.64
N ALA A 38 -2.70 2.36 1.67
CA ALA A 38 -2.90 0.93 1.36
C ALA A 38 -1.61 0.22 0.90
N PHE A 39 -0.57 0.97 0.54
CA PHE A 39 0.73 0.42 0.15
C PHE A 39 1.64 0.06 1.35
N LYS A 40 1.35 0.56 2.56
CA LYS A 40 2.20 0.36 3.74
C LYS A 40 2.53 -1.11 4.07
N PRO A 41 1.60 -2.10 3.93
CA PRO A 41 1.94 -3.49 4.17
C PRO A 41 3.11 -4.01 3.31
N PHE A 42 3.25 -3.54 2.07
CA PHE A 42 4.37 -3.93 1.21
C PHE A 42 5.70 -3.34 1.69
N VAL A 43 5.70 -2.10 2.19
CA VAL A 43 6.88 -1.48 2.81
C VAL A 43 7.29 -2.23 4.07
N LEU A 44 6.32 -2.61 4.90
CA LEU A 44 6.57 -3.42 6.08
C LEU A 44 7.15 -4.79 5.72
N LEU A 45 6.58 -5.46 4.71
CA LEU A 45 7.09 -6.73 4.22
C LEU A 45 8.54 -6.62 3.75
N ALA A 46 8.88 -5.59 2.97
CA ALA A 46 10.25 -5.33 2.54
C ALA A 46 11.21 -5.11 3.73
N ALA A 47 10.77 -4.38 4.76
CA ALA A 47 11.54 -4.19 5.98
C ALA A 47 11.71 -5.48 6.82
N ARG A 48 10.94 -6.55 6.54
CA ARG A 48 10.96 -7.83 7.26
C ARG A 48 11.49 -8.99 6.43
N SER A 49 11.66 -8.85 5.12
CA SER A 49 11.97 -9.97 4.21
C SER A 49 13.28 -10.68 4.60
N GLU A 50 14.29 -9.92 5.04
CA GLU A 50 15.55 -10.49 5.51
C GLU A 50 15.39 -11.27 6.82
N ALA A 51 14.58 -10.76 7.76
CA ALA A 51 14.29 -11.47 8.99
C ALA A 51 13.48 -12.76 8.73
N ALA A 52 12.50 -12.71 7.82
CA ALA A 52 11.76 -13.89 7.37
C ALA A 52 12.66 -14.93 6.69
N ALA A 53 13.75 -14.49 6.05
CA ALA A 53 14.77 -15.36 5.46
C ALA A 53 15.87 -15.80 6.46
N GLY A 54 15.72 -15.53 7.76
CA GLY A 54 16.70 -15.88 8.80
C GLY A 54 17.99 -15.04 8.77
N ARG A 55 18.02 -13.96 8.00
CA ARG A 55 19.18 -13.09 7.78
C ARG A 55 19.06 -11.71 8.42
N GLY A 56 17.99 -11.45 9.17
CA GLY A 56 17.70 -10.15 9.79
C GLY A 56 17.22 -10.27 11.23
N GLN A 57 17.39 -9.19 12.01
CA GLN A 57 17.05 -9.13 13.44
C GLN A 57 15.72 -8.43 13.74
N THR A 58 15.06 -7.92 12.71
CA THR A 58 13.91 -7.03 12.85
C THR A 58 12.60 -7.84 12.91
N THR A 59 11.84 -7.74 13.99
CA THR A 59 10.58 -8.46 14.28
C THR A 59 9.36 -7.52 14.38
N LEU A 60 8.14 -8.05 14.43
CA LEU A 60 6.95 -7.21 14.66
C LEU A 60 6.98 -6.42 15.98
N SER A 61 7.83 -6.83 16.94
CA SER A 61 8.07 -6.11 18.20
C SER A 61 9.21 -5.10 18.13
N THR A 62 9.93 -4.98 17.00
CA THR A 62 10.97 -3.95 16.85
C THR A 62 10.36 -2.56 16.92
N ILE A 63 10.85 -1.77 17.88
CA ILE A 63 10.45 -0.38 18.05
C ILE A 63 10.99 0.45 16.89
N VAL A 64 10.11 1.20 16.24
CA VAL A 64 10.43 2.18 15.20
C VAL A 64 10.05 3.55 15.73
N SER A 65 10.95 4.52 15.62
CA SER A 65 10.67 5.89 16.05
C SER A 65 9.54 6.52 15.24
N GLY A 66 8.59 7.17 15.93
CA GLY A 66 7.54 7.99 15.32
C GLY A 66 7.88 9.48 15.28
N ALA A 67 9.12 9.88 15.61
CA ALA A 67 9.53 11.28 15.61
C ALA A 67 9.52 11.89 14.20
N PRO A 68 9.34 13.21 14.05
CA PRO A 68 9.44 13.89 12.76
C PRO A 68 10.76 13.60 12.03
N VAL A 69 10.66 13.36 10.73
CA VAL A 69 11.81 13.10 9.86
C VAL A 69 11.82 14.08 8.69
N SER A 70 13.03 14.46 8.24
CA SER A 70 13.21 15.35 7.10
C SER A 70 14.24 14.76 6.14
N PHE A 71 13.94 14.79 4.85
CA PHE A 71 14.76 14.22 3.79
C PHE A 71 15.09 15.30 2.75
N LYS A 72 16.36 15.39 2.34
CA LYS A 72 16.73 16.21 1.19
C LYS A 72 16.33 15.48 -0.10
N THR A 73 15.55 16.14 -0.94
CA THR A 73 15.13 15.64 -2.25
C THR A 73 15.58 16.62 -3.34
N PRO A 74 15.57 16.23 -4.63
CA PRO A 74 15.85 17.18 -5.72
C PRO A 74 14.90 18.39 -5.75
N GLN A 75 13.71 18.28 -5.16
CA GLN A 75 12.70 19.34 -5.08
C GLN A 75 12.82 20.19 -3.81
N GLY A 76 13.80 19.92 -2.94
CA GLY A 76 13.99 20.60 -1.65
C GLY A 76 13.85 19.68 -0.45
N LEU A 77 13.74 20.28 0.74
CA LEU A 77 13.56 19.54 1.99
C LEU A 77 12.12 19.04 2.09
N TRP A 78 11.94 17.72 2.23
CA TRP A 78 10.64 17.08 2.44
C TRP A 78 10.52 16.59 3.88
N THR A 79 9.52 17.11 4.59
CA THR A 79 9.20 16.74 5.98
C THR A 79 7.78 16.17 6.01
N PRO A 80 7.60 14.85 5.81
CA PRO A 80 6.29 14.22 5.91
C PRO A 80 5.72 14.34 7.32
N GLN A 81 4.39 14.39 7.40
CA GLN A 81 3.65 14.39 8.66
C GLN A 81 2.63 13.27 8.68
N ASN A 82 2.31 12.78 9.87
CA ASN A 82 1.16 11.89 10.04
C ASN A 82 -0.13 12.65 9.71
N PHE A 83 -1.16 11.92 9.31
CA PHE A 83 -2.45 12.51 8.93
C PHE A 83 -3.06 13.40 10.03
N GLU A 84 -2.79 13.08 11.29
CA GLU A 84 -3.29 13.78 12.48
C GLU A 84 -2.55 15.10 12.76
N GLY A 85 -1.49 15.42 12.01
CA GLY A 85 -0.65 16.60 12.26
C GLY A 85 0.19 16.50 13.53
N LYS A 86 0.41 15.28 14.03
CA LYS A 86 1.21 14.96 15.22
C LYS A 86 2.39 14.07 14.88
#